data_AF-A0A7S1WWF2-F1
#
_entry.id   AF-A0A7S1WWF2-F1
#
_cell.length_a   1.000
_cell.length_b   1.000
_cell.length_c   1.000
_cell.angle_alpha   90.00
_cell.angle_beta   90.00
_cell.angle_gamma   90.00
#
_symmetry.space_group_name_H-M   'P 1'
#
loop_
_entity.id
_entity.type
_entity.pdbx_description
1 polymer ?
#
loop_
_entity_poly.entity_id
_entity_poly.type
_entity_poly.pdbx_seq_one_letter_code
_entity_poly.pdbx_strand_id
1 'polypeptide(L)'
;AVLNIVRTIFIIIALTLGALFFSADADNLVLHPIERMISKVEMIRKNPLYAIKLGDEQHWEQTVEESIAQRTALHAIRSFFQNALFGSKRGRPGKKRHRKRSLTGDDEKKMTLETKILENTIIKLGSLLALGFGEAGTEIIGHNLDDNSVGVDAMIPGRKVEAIYGYCQIKDFNITTEVLQEKTMVFVNQVAEIVHRIVDEHLGAANKNVGEAFLLVWRVGLYEEELRSKIADLSVASFIQVISAVSRDEQLAEYGSHPALLAKCSSYRVSLGFGLHLGWAIEGAI
;
A
#
# COMPACT_ATOMS: atom_id res chain seq x y z
N ALA A 1 -61.08 -30.70 16.40
CA ALA A 1 -59.95 -30.43 17.33
C ALA A 1 -58.60 -30.81 16.71
N VAL A 2 -58.38 -32.08 16.33
CA VAL A 2 -57.09 -32.59 15.81
C VAL A 2 -56.57 -31.81 14.59
N LEU A 3 -57.43 -31.47 13.62
CA LEU A 3 -57.03 -30.74 12.41
C LEU A 3 -56.44 -29.34 12.70
N ASN A 4 -56.98 -28.65 13.71
CA ASN A 4 -56.49 -27.33 14.12
C ASN A 4 -55.14 -27.43 14.83
N ILE A 5 -54.95 -28.48 15.64
CA ILE A 5 -53.67 -28.75 16.32
C ILE A 5 -52.57 -29.04 15.29
N VAL A 6 -52.84 -29.88 14.30
CA VAL A 6 -51.88 -30.19 13.22
C VAL A 6 -51.53 -28.94 12.40
N ARG A 7 -52.52 -28.09 12.11
CA ARG A 7 -52.31 -26.83 11.37
C ARG A 7 -51.40 -25.87 12.13
N THR A 8 -51.58 -25.71 13.44
CA THR A 8 -50.74 -24.83 14.25
C THR A 8 -49.32 -25.37 14.36
N ILE A 9 -49.13 -26.68 14.53
CA ILE A 9 -47.80 -27.32 14.56
C ILE A 9 -47.08 -27.12 13.23
N PHE A 10 -47.78 -27.29 12.10
CA PHE A 10 -47.20 -27.07 10.78
C PHE A 10 -46.73 -25.62 10.58
N ILE A 11 -47.54 -24.64 10.98
CA ILE A 11 -47.17 -23.22 10.88
C ILE A 11 -45.97 -22.92 11.77
N ILE A 12 -45.92 -23.45 13.00
CA ILE A 12 -44.76 -23.27 13.88
C ILE A 12 -43.51 -23.83 13.20
N ILE A 13 -43.53 -25.08 12.72
CA ILE A 13 -42.37 -25.69 12.06
C ILE A 13 -41.94 -24.89 10.82
N ALA A 14 -42.88 -24.46 9.99
CA ALA A 14 -42.58 -23.67 8.80
C ALA A 14 -41.96 -22.30 9.16
N LEU A 15 -42.47 -21.64 10.21
CA LEU A 15 -41.91 -20.37 10.69
C LEU A 15 -40.52 -20.57 11.32
N THR A 16 -40.31 -21.62 12.12
CA THR A 16 -39.01 -21.89 12.73
C THR A 16 -37.96 -22.22 11.67
N LEU A 17 -38.29 -23.07 10.70
CA LEU A 17 -37.38 -23.39 9.59
C LEU A 17 -37.10 -22.14 8.74
N GLY A 18 -38.13 -21.36 8.39
CA GLY A 18 -37.96 -20.11 7.65
C GLY A 18 -37.06 -19.11 8.39
N ALA A 19 -37.22 -18.99 9.71
CA ALA A 19 -36.38 -18.12 10.53
C ALA A 19 -34.91 -18.59 10.57
N LEU A 20 -34.66 -19.90 10.67
CA LEU A 20 -33.31 -20.45 10.66
C LEU A 20 -32.61 -20.25 9.32
N PHE A 21 -33.31 -20.46 8.20
CA PHE A 21 -32.75 -20.21 6.87
C PHE A 21 -32.45 -18.71 6.67
N PHE A 22 -33.37 -17.84 7.07
CA PHE A 22 -33.16 -16.39 6.96
C PHE A 22 -32.01 -15.91 7.85
N SER A 23 -31.85 -16.47 9.05
CA SER A 23 -30.72 -16.17 9.94
C SER A 23 -29.39 -16.60 9.32
N ALA A 24 -29.33 -17.81 8.76
CA ALA A 24 -28.12 -18.30 8.12
C ALA A 24 -27.73 -17.48 6.87
N ASP A 25 -28.71 -17.05 6.09
CA ASP A 25 -28.47 -16.20 4.92
C ASP A 25 -27.99 -14.80 5.35
N ALA A 26 -28.61 -14.20 6.37
CA ALA A 26 -28.17 -12.92 6.92
C ALA A 26 -26.74 -12.98 7.50
N ASP A 27 -26.41 -14.07 8.20
CA ASP A 27 -25.09 -14.31 8.78
C ASP A 27 -24.00 -14.34 7.69
N ASN A 28 -24.23 -15.13 6.64
CA ASN A 28 -23.21 -15.36 5.60
C ASN A 28 -23.07 -14.17 4.64
N LEU A 29 -24.18 -13.48 4.35
CA LEU A 29 -24.21 -12.49 3.29
C LEU A 29 -23.92 -11.06 3.76
N VAL A 30 -24.20 -10.76 5.02
CA VAL A 30 -24.06 -9.41 5.58
C VAL A 30 -23.13 -9.40 6.79
N LEU A 31 -23.41 -10.23 7.80
CA LEU A 31 -22.71 -10.13 9.09
C LEU A 31 -21.23 -10.53 8.97
N HIS A 32 -20.92 -11.70 8.41
CA HIS A 32 -19.53 -12.15 8.25
C HIS A 32 -18.67 -11.22 7.37
N PRO A 33 -19.15 -10.71 6.21
CA PRO A 33 -18.42 -9.70 5.46
C PRO A 33 -18.19 -8.39 6.24
N ILE A 34 -19.20 -7.89 6.96
CA ILE A 34 -19.06 -6.66 7.76
C ILE A 34 -18.07 -6.87 8.91
N GLU A 35 -18.14 -8.00 9.61
CA GLU A 35 -17.18 -8.35 10.68
C GLU A 35 -15.74 -8.39 10.16
N ARG A 36 -15.52 -8.97 8.97
CA ARG A 36 -14.20 -8.97 8.32
C ARG A 36 -13.73 -7.56 7.97
N MET A 37 -14.61 -6.72 7.43
CA MET A 37 -14.29 -5.32 7.12
C MET A 37 -13.93 -4.54 8.39
N ILE A 38 -14.76 -4.64 9.45
CA ILE A 38 -14.53 -3.97 10.73
C ILE A 38 -13.20 -4.43 11.33
N SER A 39 -12.95 -5.74 11.34
CA SER A 39 -11.69 -6.31 11.83
C SER A 39 -10.48 -5.76 11.07
N LYS A 40 -10.55 -5.67 9.73
CA LYS A 40 -9.47 -5.08 8.93
C LYS A 40 -9.28 -3.60 9.18
N VAL A 41 -10.35 -2.82 9.28
CA VAL A 41 -10.28 -1.39 9.66
C VAL A 41 -9.60 -1.24 11.01
N GLU A 42 -9.96 -2.08 11.98
CA GLU A 42 -9.40 -2.06 13.32
C GLU A 42 -7.91 -2.43 13.33
N MET A 43 -7.51 -3.42 12.53
CA MET A 43 -6.10 -3.76 12.37
C MET A 43 -5.30 -2.63 11.68
N ILE A 44 -5.87 -2.01 10.64
CA ILE A 44 -5.26 -0.86 9.96
C ILE A 44 -5.17 0.35 10.90
N ARG A 45 -6.16 0.55 11.78
CA ARG A 45 -6.12 1.59 12.81
C ARG A 45 -4.96 1.39 13.77
N LYS A 46 -4.81 0.17 14.31
CA LYS A 46 -3.73 -0.18 15.23
C LYS A 46 -2.35 -0.13 14.58
N ASN A 47 -2.26 -0.52 13.32
CA ASN A 47 -1.03 -0.50 12.56
C ASN A 47 -1.30 -0.24 11.07
N PRO A 48 -1.23 1.02 10.61
CA PRO A 48 -1.44 1.36 9.21
C PRO A 48 -0.51 0.62 8.22
N LEU A 49 0.69 0.18 8.63
CA LEU A 49 1.57 -0.65 7.78
C LEU A 49 0.97 -2.02 7.45
N TYR A 50 0.03 -2.51 8.26
CA TYR A 50 -0.70 -3.75 7.98
C TYR A 50 -1.53 -3.64 6.69
N ALA A 51 -1.98 -2.44 6.33
CA ALA A 51 -2.69 -2.22 5.07
C ALA A 51 -1.83 -2.51 3.84
N ILE A 52 -0.51 -2.26 3.91
CA ILE A 52 0.42 -2.56 2.81
C ILE A 52 0.52 -4.09 2.64
N LYS A 53 0.72 -4.83 3.74
CA LYS A 53 0.78 -6.30 3.73
C LYS A 53 -0.52 -6.92 3.20
N LEU A 54 -1.67 -6.44 3.66
CA LEU A 54 -2.97 -6.87 3.15
C LEU A 54 -3.12 -6.61 1.65
N GLY A 55 -2.65 -5.46 1.16
CA GLY A 55 -2.66 -5.12 -0.26
C GLY A 55 -1.79 -6.06 -1.10
N ASP A 56 -0.58 -6.36 -0.62
CA ASP A 56 0.37 -7.27 -1.29
C ASP A 56 -0.17 -8.71 -1.33
N GLU A 57 -0.73 -9.20 -0.22
CA GLU A 57 -1.37 -10.52 -0.13
C GLU A 57 -2.55 -10.63 -1.10
N GLN A 58 -3.41 -9.61 -1.17
CA GLN A 58 -4.53 -9.59 -2.11
C GLN A 58 -4.08 -9.57 -3.57
N HIS A 59 -3.03 -8.82 -3.89
CA HIS A 59 -2.50 -8.78 -5.24
C HIS A 59 -1.89 -10.14 -5.64
N TRP A 60 -1.20 -10.81 -4.72
CA TRP A 60 -0.72 -12.17 -4.90
C TRP A 60 -1.86 -13.16 -5.11
N GLU A 61 -2.90 -13.12 -4.27
CA GLU A 61 -4.07 -13.99 -4.43
C GLU A 61 -4.76 -13.80 -5.79
N GLN A 62 -4.93 -12.55 -6.24
CA GLN A 62 -5.53 -12.23 -7.54
C GLN A 62 -4.68 -12.76 -8.70
N THR A 63 -3.36 -12.52 -8.68
CA THR A 63 -2.46 -12.98 -9.74
C THR A 63 -2.38 -14.51 -9.80
N VAL A 64 -2.42 -15.19 -8.64
CA VAL A 64 -2.50 -16.66 -8.57
C VAL A 64 -3.84 -17.14 -9.12
N GLU A 65 -4.97 -16.57 -8.71
CA GLU A 65 -6.31 -16.97 -9.16
C GLU A 65 -6.47 -16.76 -10.68
N GLU A 66 -5.99 -15.64 -11.23
CA GLU A 66 -5.94 -15.37 -12.67
C GLU A 66 -5.05 -16.37 -13.42
N SER A 67 -3.89 -16.72 -12.88
CA SER A 67 -2.99 -17.71 -13.48
C SER A 67 -3.59 -19.12 -13.50
N ILE A 68 -4.30 -19.51 -12.43
CA ILE A 68 -5.02 -20.79 -12.34
C ILE A 68 -6.18 -20.78 -13.34
N ALA A 69 -6.96 -19.70 -13.41
CA ALA A 69 -8.06 -19.55 -14.35
C ALA A 69 -7.57 -19.65 -15.81
N GLN A 70 -6.47 -18.97 -16.15
CA GLN A 70 -5.84 -19.08 -17.47
C GLN A 70 -5.35 -20.50 -17.78
N ARG A 71 -4.66 -21.16 -16.84
CA ARG A 71 -4.20 -22.55 -17.02
C ARG A 71 -5.37 -23.51 -17.21
N THR A 72 -6.45 -23.32 -16.46
CA THR A 72 -7.65 -24.16 -16.54
C THR A 72 -8.38 -23.95 -17.87
N ALA A 73 -8.49 -22.69 -18.33
CA ALA A 73 -9.04 -22.35 -19.64
C ALA A 73 -8.20 -22.93 -20.79
N LEU A 74 -6.86 -22.83 -20.71
CA LEU A 74 -5.95 -23.40 -21.69
C LEU A 74 -6.07 -24.94 -21.74
N HIS A 75 -6.18 -25.59 -20.57
CA HIS A 75 -6.39 -27.03 -20.47
C HIS A 75 -7.75 -27.46 -21.04
N ALA A 76 -8.81 -26.68 -20.78
CA ALA A 76 -10.13 -26.93 -21.35
C ALA A 76 -10.11 -26.83 -22.88
N ILE A 77 -9.50 -25.78 -23.44
CA ILE A 77 -9.33 -25.60 -24.90
C ILE A 77 -8.52 -26.76 -25.49
N ARG A 78 -7.40 -27.14 -24.85
CA ARG A 78 -6.55 -28.26 -25.31
C ARG A 78 -7.32 -29.57 -25.32
N SER A 79 -8.09 -29.87 -24.26
CA SER A 79 -8.92 -31.08 -24.18
C SER A 79 -10.03 -31.09 -25.23
N PHE A 80 -10.59 -29.93 -25.56
CA PHE A 80 -11.61 -29.78 -26.59
C PHE A 80 -11.03 -30.01 -27.98
N PHE A 81 -9.86 -29.44 -28.26
CA PHE A 81 -9.14 -29.62 -29.52
C PHE A 81 -8.67 -31.07 -29.71
N GLN A 82 -8.21 -31.72 -28.64
CA GLN A 82 -7.81 -33.13 -28.66
C GLN A 82 -9.00 -34.06 -28.91
N ASN A 83 -10.16 -33.79 -28.31
CA ASN A 83 -11.39 -34.52 -28.60
C ASN A 83 -11.91 -34.27 -30.03
N ALA A 84 -11.67 -33.07 -30.59
CA ALA A 84 -12.05 -32.75 -31.97
C ALA A 84 -11.11 -33.39 -33.02
N LEU A 85 -9.80 -33.50 -32.73
CA LEU A 85 -8.80 -34.10 -33.63
C LEU A 85 -8.77 -35.64 -33.59
N PHE A 86 -9.04 -36.25 -32.43
CA PHE A 86 -8.96 -37.71 -32.24
C PHE A 86 -10.34 -38.40 -32.11
N GLY A 87 -11.44 -37.66 -32.11
CA GLY A 87 -12.80 -38.18 -32.01
C GLY A 87 -13.40 -38.60 -33.34
N SER A 88 -12.92 -39.70 -33.94
CA SER A 88 -13.64 -40.37 -35.03
C SER A 88 -14.53 -41.50 -34.49
N LYS A 89 -15.83 -41.33 -34.72
CA LYS A 89 -16.95 -42.31 -34.75
C LYS A 89 -17.82 -42.53 -33.49
N ARG A 90 -19.11 -42.29 -33.75
CA ARG A 90 -20.35 -42.93 -33.25
C ARG A 90 -20.89 -42.55 -31.87
N GLY A 91 -22.07 -41.89 -31.87
CA GLY A 91 -23.18 -42.30 -30.99
C GLY A 91 -24.09 -41.21 -30.39
N ARG A 92 -25.28 -41.05 -30.99
CA ARG A 92 -26.60 -40.68 -30.41
C ARG A 92 -26.85 -39.25 -29.87
N PRO A 93 -28.03 -38.65 -30.14
CA PRO A 93 -28.41 -37.34 -29.62
C PRO A 93 -28.91 -37.47 -28.17
N GLY A 94 -28.11 -37.02 -27.21
CA GLY A 94 -28.46 -36.95 -25.79
C GLY A 94 -29.12 -35.62 -25.42
N LYS A 95 -30.24 -35.71 -24.71
CA LYS A 95 -31.13 -34.62 -24.25
C LYS A 95 -30.40 -33.38 -23.73
N LYS A 96 -30.83 -32.21 -24.22
CA LYS A 96 -30.49 -30.89 -23.66
C LYS A 96 -30.91 -30.84 -22.18
N ARG A 97 -29.94 -30.87 -21.25
CA ARG A 97 -30.17 -30.49 -19.85
C ARG A 97 -30.48 -28.99 -19.83
N HIS A 98 -31.74 -28.64 -19.60
CA HIS A 98 -32.10 -27.29 -19.19
C HIS A 98 -31.37 -26.99 -17.88
N ARG A 99 -30.33 -26.16 -17.97
CA ARG A 99 -29.67 -25.55 -16.82
C ARG A 99 -30.68 -24.58 -16.22
N LYS A 100 -31.35 -24.99 -15.14
CA LYS A 100 -32.15 -24.07 -14.29
C LYS A 100 -31.19 -22.96 -13.85
N ARG A 101 -31.35 -21.77 -14.43
CA ARG A 101 -30.77 -20.52 -13.92
C ARG A 101 -31.48 -20.26 -12.59
N SER A 102 -30.78 -20.40 -11.47
CA SER A 102 -31.24 -19.94 -10.18
C SER A 102 -31.37 -18.42 -10.25
N LEU A 103 -32.60 -17.91 -10.14
CA LEU A 103 -32.92 -16.49 -10.18
C LEU A 103 -32.53 -15.74 -8.88
N THR A 104 -32.01 -16.45 -7.87
CA THR A 104 -31.60 -15.89 -6.57
C THR A 104 -30.10 -15.61 -6.44
N GLY A 105 -29.27 -16.14 -7.34
CA GLY A 105 -27.81 -16.07 -7.21
C GLY A 105 -27.16 -14.79 -7.79
N ASP A 106 -27.89 -14.00 -8.57
CA ASP A 106 -27.34 -12.79 -9.18
C ASP A 106 -27.26 -11.62 -8.18
N ASP A 107 -28.26 -11.45 -7.30
CA ASP A 107 -28.24 -10.42 -6.25
C ASP A 107 -27.28 -10.78 -5.11
N GLU A 108 -27.23 -12.07 -4.74
CA GLU A 108 -26.30 -12.62 -3.74
C GLU A 108 -24.83 -12.42 -4.15
N LYS A 109 -24.52 -12.73 -5.42
CA LYS A 109 -23.19 -12.52 -5.99
C LYS A 109 -22.86 -11.03 -6.14
N LYS A 110 -23.86 -10.17 -6.37
CA LYS A 110 -23.67 -8.73 -6.51
C LYS A 110 -23.38 -8.06 -5.15
N MET A 111 -24.11 -8.39 -4.09
CA MET A 111 -23.90 -7.81 -2.76
C MET A 111 -22.57 -8.25 -2.14
N THR A 112 -22.18 -9.52 -2.35
CA THR A 112 -20.84 -10.01 -1.99
C THR A 112 -19.74 -9.32 -2.80
N LEU A 113 -19.99 -8.96 -4.06
CA LEU A 113 -19.06 -8.16 -4.88
C LEU A 113 -18.92 -6.73 -4.36
N GLU A 114 -20.02 -6.05 -4.07
CA GLU A 114 -20.04 -4.66 -3.57
C GLU A 114 -19.30 -4.54 -2.23
N THR A 115 -19.56 -5.49 -1.32
CA THR A 115 -18.87 -5.52 -0.01
C THR A 115 -17.37 -5.79 -0.16
N LYS A 116 -16.99 -6.70 -1.07
CA LYS A 116 -15.57 -6.96 -1.39
C LYS A 116 -14.88 -5.76 -2.04
N ILE A 117 -15.60 -4.96 -2.83
CA ILE A 117 -15.08 -3.71 -3.41
C ILE A 117 -14.81 -2.68 -2.31
N LEU A 118 -15.72 -2.52 -1.34
CA LEU A 118 -15.52 -1.62 -0.20
C LEU A 118 -14.33 -2.05 0.65
N GLU A 119 -14.23 -3.34 0.95
CA GLU A 119 -13.11 -3.92 1.69
C GLU A 119 -11.77 -3.64 1.01
N ASN A 120 -11.67 -3.89 -0.30
CA ASN A 120 -10.46 -3.61 -1.08
C ASN A 120 -10.15 -2.11 -1.16
N THR A 121 -11.18 -1.26 -1.23
CA THR A 121 -11.00 0.20 -1.22
C THR A 121 -10.41 0.68 0.10
N ILE A 122 -10.88 0.15 1.24
CA ILE A 122 -10.34 0.47 2.56
C ILE A 122 -8.86 0.05 2.65
N ILE A 123 -8.52 -1.14 2.19
CA ILE A 123 -7.13 -1.61 2.18
C ILE A 123 -6.27 -0.67 1.35
N LYS A 124 -6.67 -0.35 0.12
CA LYS A 124 -5.91 0.56 -0.77
C LYS A 124 -5.74 1.96 -0.18
N LEU A 125 -6.80 2.53 0.41
CA LEU A 125 -6.71 3.82 1.09
C LEU A 125 -5.76 3.75 2.28
N GLY A 126 -5.83 2.67 3.07
CA GLY A 126 -4.89 2.40 4.15
C GLY A 126 -3.44 2.26 3.68
N SER A 127 -3.19 1.54 2.57
CA SER A 127 -1.84 1.36 2.01
C SER A 127 -1.28 2.68 1.50
N LEU A 128 -2.09 3.49 0.80
CA LEU A 128 -1.69 4.82 0.33
C LEU A 128 -1.42 5.77 1.50
N LEU A 129 -2.23 5.69 2.55
CA LEU A 129 -2.07 6.48 3.76
C LEU A 129 -0.78 6.11 4.51
N ALA A 130 -0.51 4.81 4.69
CA ALA A 130 0.71 4.31 5.29
C ALA A 130 1.95 4.69 4.47
N LEU A 131 1.86 4.62 3.14
CA LEU A 131 2.93 5.06 2.24
C LEU A 131 3.16 6.58 2.33
N GLY A 132 2.09 7.37 2.41
CA GLY A 132 2.17 8.84 2.51
C GLY A 132 2.71 9.33 3.85
N PHE A 133 2.43 8.61 4.94
CA PHE A 133 2.94 8.93 6.28
C PHE A 133 4.31 8.32 6.59
N GLY A 134 4.71 7.27 5.87
CA GLY A 134 5.92 6.52 6.17
C GLY A 134 5.86 5.81 7.52
N GLU A 135 6.96 5.19 7.94
CA GLU A 135 7.04 4.42 9.19
C GLU A 135 6.82 5.30 10.43
N ALA A 136 7.50 6.45 10.49
CA ALA A 136 7.37 7.38 11.62
C ALA A 136 5.97 8.04 11.69
N GLY A 137 5.41 8.46 10.55
CA GLY A 137 4.07 9.05 10.52
C GLY A 137 2.97 8.02 10.81
N THR A 138 3.20 6.75 10.47
CA THR A 138 2.29 5.66 10.84
C THR A 138 2.20 5.47 12.36
N GLU A 139 3.35 5.52 13.06
CA GLU A 139 3.38 5.45 14.54
C GLU A 139 2.63 6.65 15.17
N ILE A 140 2.83 7.85 14.64
CA ILE A 140 2.18 9.08 15.12
C ILE A 140 0.66 9.03 14.89
N ILE A 141 0.22 8.67 13.68
CA ILE A 141 -1.20 8.63 13.34
C ILE A 141 -1.92 7.50 14.07
N GLY A 142 -1.26 6.36 14.27
CA GLY A 142 -1.80 5.27 15.10
C GLY A 142 -2.12 5.74 16.53
N HIS A 143 -1.23 6.54 17.12
CA HIS A 143 -1.48 7.12 18.45
C HIS A 143 -2.58 8.20 18.43
N ASN A 144 -2.81 8.85 17.29
CA ASN A 144 -3.84 9.89 17.14
C ASN A 144 -5.24 9.34 16.79
N LEU A 145 -5.33 8.07 16.44
CA LEU A 145 -6.58 7.35 16.23
C LEU A 145 -6.97 6.67 17.56
N ASP A 146 -7.56 7.44 18.48
CA ASP A 146 -7.95 6.96 19.81
C ASP A 146 -8.96 5.79 19.74
N ASP A 147 -8.96 4.91 20.75
CA ASP A 147 -9.79 3.71 20.80
C ASP A 147 -11.29 4.01 20.84
N ASN A 148 -11.68 5.15 21.42
CA ASN A 148 -13.07 5.50 21.73
C ASN A 148 -13.69 6.56 20.83
N SER A 149 -12.92 7.15 19.90
CA SER A 149 -13.34 8.26 19.06
C SER A 149 -13.20 7.89 17.59
N VAL A 150 -14.25 8.13 16.80
CA VAL A 150 -14.22 7.96 15.33
C VAL A 150 -13.33 9.02 14.66
N GLY A 151 -12.93 10.07 15.40
CA GLY A 151 -12.08 11.15 14.92
C GLY A 151 -10.60 10.93 15.20
N VAL A 152 -9.76 11.53 14.35
CA VAL A 152 -8.33 11.71 14.61
C VAL A 152 -8.17 12.87 15.60
N ASP A 153 -7.58 12.61 16.76
CA ASP A 153 -7.18 13.68 17.67
C ASP A 153 -5.82 14.25 17.23
N ALA A 154 -5.85 15.42 16.61
CA ALA A 154 -4.63 16.12 16.19
C ALA A 154 -3.94 16.88 17.32
N MET A 155 -4.56 16.96 18.51
CA MET A 155 -4.06 17.77 19.64
C MET A 155 -3.28 16.94 20.67
N ILE A 156 -2.63 15.86 20.23
CA ILE A 156 -1.77 15.03 21.08
C ILE A 156 -0.36 15.64 21.14
N PRO A 157 0.22 15.81 22.35
CA PRO A 157 1.55 16.37 22.49
C PRO A 157 2.60 15.43 21.90
N GLY A 158 3.51 15.97 21.08
CA GLY A 158 4.61 15.23 20.49
C GLY A 158 5.66 14.79 21.53
N ARG A 159 6.52 13.84 21.13
CA ARG A 159 7.62 13.32 21.95
C ARG A 159 8.93 14.01 21.63
N LYS A 160 9.75 14.26 22.65
CA LYS A 160 11.13 14.72 22.46
C LYS A 160 11.99 13.57 21.91
N VAL A 161 12.67 13.80 20.80
CA VAL A 161 13.56 12.84 20.15
C VAL A 161 14.95 13.47 20.01
N GLU A 162 15.98 12.74 20.40
CA GLU A 162 17.37 13.11 20.15
C GLU A 162 17.87 12.39 18.89
N ALA A 163 18.33 13.16 17.91
CA ALA A 163 18.72 12.66 16.60
C ALA A 163 19.80 13.55 15.95
N ILE A 164 20.48 12.98 14.97
CA ILE A 164 21.29 13.72 14.02
C ILE A 164 20.40 14.06 12.84
N TYR A 165 20.32 15.34 12.51
CA TYR A 165 19.53 15.90 11.43
C TYR A 165 20.45 16.29 10.28
N GLY A 166 20.24 15.64 9.15
CA GLY A 166 20.88 15.92 7.88
C GLY A 166 19.96 16.75 6.99
N TYR A 167 20.51 17.79 6.37
CA TYR A 167 19.81 18.56 5.34
C TYR A 167 20.60 18.45 4.04
N CYS A 168 20.01 17.81 3.03
CA CYS A 168 20.60 17.61 1.72
C CYS A 168 19.85 18.45 0.69
N GLN A 169 20.46 19.48 0.11
CA GLN A 169 19.84 20.38 -0.86
C GLN A 169 20.45 20.21 -2.25
N ILE A 170 19.62 20.19 -3.29
CA ILE A 170 20.05 20.22 -4.68
C ILE A 170 20.54 21.63 -5.01
N LYS A 171 21.79 21.76 -5.47
CA LYS A 171 22.35 23.05 -5.86
C LYS A 171 21.76 23.52 -7.18
N ASP A 172 21.66 24.85 -7.32
CA ASP A 172 21.12 25.53 -8.50
C ASP A 172 19.69 25.11 -8.87
N PHE A 173 18.92 24.59 -7.89
CA PHE A 173 17.58 24.03 -8.13
C PHE A 173 16.64 25.02 -8.82
N ASN A 174 16.67 26.31 -8.45
CA ASN A 174 15.87 27.35 -9.09
C ASN A 174 16.07 27.41 -10.62
N ILE A 175 17.31 27.29 -11.08
CA ILE A 175 17.64 27.29 -12.52
C ILE A 175 17.15 25.99 -13.13
N THR A 176 17.38 24.88 -12.44
CA THR A 176 16.97 23.55 -12.88
C THR A 176 15.46 23.43 -13.04
N THR A 177 14.66 23.95 -12.10
CA THR A 177 13.19 23.88 -12.20
C THR A 177 12.64 24.78 -13.29
N GLU A 178 13.24 25.95 -13.49
CA GLU A 178 12.83 26.89 -14.54
C GLU A 178 13.00 26.25 -15.93
N VAL A 179 14.08 25.48 -16.11
CA VAL A 179 14.38 24.81 -17.38
C VAL A 179 13.62 23.50 -17.56
N LEU A 180 13.56 22.66 -16.52
CA LEU A 180 12.95 21.33 -16.62
C LEU A 180 11.43 21.36 -16.55
N GLN A 181 10.84 22.36 -15.89
CA GLN A 181 9.39 22.55 -15.75
C GLN A 181 8.69 21.24 -15.32
N GLU A 182 7.86 20.66 -16.18
CA GLU A 182 7.11 19.41 -15.95
C GLU A 182 8.03 18.22 -15.60
N LYS A 183 9.28 18.23 -16.05
CA LYS A 183 10.26 17.16 -15.79
C LYS A 183 10.98 17.29 -14.45
N THR A 184 10.71 18.35 -13.67
CA THR A 184 11.36 18.58 -12.37
C THR A 184 11.11 17.42 -11.40
N MET A 185 9.91 16.84 -11.41
CA MET A 185 9.59 15.70 -10.54
C MET A 185 10.40 14.44 -10.86
N VAL A 186 10.66 14.18 -12.14
CA VAL A 186 11.50 13.05 -12.56
C VAL A 186 12.93 13.24 -12.07
N PHE A 187 13.47 14.45 -12.25
CA PHE A 187 14.79 14.82 -11.77
C PHE A 187 14.93 14.68 -10.23
N VAL A 188 13.98 15.23 -9.47
CA VAL A 188 13.98 15.13 -8.00
C VAL A 188 13.91 13.67 -7.56
N ASN A 189 13.08 12.86 -8.21
CA ASN A 189 12.93 11.44 -7.84
C ASN A 189 14.21 10.64 -8.10
N GLN A 190 14.92 10.89 -9.20
CA GLN A 190 16.21 10.25 -9.48
C GLN A 190 17.25 10.58 -8.40
N VAL A 191 17.32 11.84 -7.98
CA VAL A 191 18.20 12.25 -6.89
C VAL A 191 17.75 11.63 -5.56
N ALA A 192 16.44 11.66 -5.27
CA ALA A 192 15.85 11.12 -4.05
C ALA A 192 16.13 9.64 -3.89
N GLU A 193 16.04 8.85 -4.97
CA GLU A 193 16.33 7.42 -4.97
C GLU A 193 17.74 7.14 -4.46
N ILE A 194 18.75 7.87 -4.96
CA ILE A 194 20.14 7.72 -4.53
C ILE A 194 20.32 8.14 -3.07
N VAL A 195 19.78 9.30 -2.70
CA VAL A 195 19.91 9.85 -1.34
C VAL A 195 19.25 8.91 -0.33
N HIS A 196 18.00 8.52 -0.57
CA HIS A 196 17.23 7.69 0.35
C HIS A 196 17.86 6.31 0.51
N ARG A 197 18.26 5.66 -0.59
CA ARG A 197 18.90 4.34 -0.55
C ARG A 197 20.17 4.35 0.29
N ILE A 198 21.08 5.30 0.05
CA ILE A 198 22.35 5.36 0.78
C ILE A 198 22.12 5.72 2.24
N VAL A 199 21.21 6.65 2.54
CA VAL A 199 20.90 7.03 3.92
C VAL A 199 20.31 5.86 4.70
N ASP A 200 19.40 5.10 4.09
CA ASP A 200 18.82 3.88 4.66
C ASP A 200 19.88 2.80 4.93
N GLU A 201 20.78 2.56 3.96
CA GLU A 201 21.95 1.67 4.13
C GLU A 201 22.87 2.08 5.30
N HIS A 202 22.82 3.35 5.72
CA HIS A 202 23.59 3.92 6.83
C HIS A 202 22.74 4.19 8.08
N LEU A 203 21.62 3.47 8.25
CA LEU A 203 20.74 3.53 9.42
C LEU A 203 20.06 4.90 9.65
N GLY A 204 19.96 5.71 8.60
CA GLY A 204 19.19 6.95 8.61
C GLY A 204 17.85 6.77 7.94
N ALA A 205 16.96 7.75 8.11
CA ALA A 205 15.67 7.78 7.46
C ALA A 205 15.45 9.12 6.75
N ALA A 206 14.85 9.09 5.56
CA ALA A 206 14.35 10.28 4.89
C ALA A 206 12.98 10.66 5.48
N ASN A 207 12.88 11.85 6.08
CA ASN A 207 11.66 12.29 6.77
C ASN A 207 10.79 13.19 5.89
N LYS A 208 11.39 14.22 5.27
CA LYS A 208 10.66 15.20 4.44
C LYS A 208 11.40 15.46 3.13
N ASN A 209 10.68 15.38 2.01
CA ASN A 209 11.13 15.89 0.72
C ASN A 209 10.43 17.24 0.44
N VAL A 210 11.21 18.31 0.34
CA VAL A 210 10.75 19.69 0.07
C VAL A 210 10.98 20.07 -1.40
N GLY A 211 11.06 19.07 -2.29
CA GLY A 211 11.37 19.24 -3.72
C GLY A 211 12.84 19.54 -3.96
N GLU A 212 13.34 20.65 -3.43
CA GLU A 212 14.74 21.07 -3.58
C GLU A 212 15.68 20.43 -2.55
N ALA A 213 15.13 19.91 -1.44
CA ALA A 213 15.91 19.40 -0.33
C ALA A 213 15.25 18.24 0.40
N PHE A 214 16.09 17.41 1.01
CA PHE A 214 15.74 16.24 1.79
C PHE A 214 16.16 16.43 3.24
N LEU A 215 15.22 16.27 4.15
CA LEU A 215 15.48 16.17 5.59
C LEU A 215 15.72 14.70 5.94
N LEU A 216 16.92 14.42 6.44
CA LEU A 216 17.43 13.11 6.79
C LEU A 216 17.62 13.04 8.30
N VAL A 217 17.33 11.90 8.92
CA VAL A 217 17.34 11.77 10.39
C VAL A 217 17.97 10.45 10.80
N TRP A 218 18.91 10.49 11.74
CA TRP A 218 19.43 9.34 12.46
C TRP A 218 19.05 9.45 13.92
N ARG A 219 18.15 8.60 14.41
CA ARG A 219 17.75 8.59 15.83
C ARG A 219 18.92 8.09 16.68
N VAL A 220 19.32 8.86 17.70
CA VAL A 220 20.44 8.50 18.58
C VAL A 220 20.05 8.40 20.06
N GLY A 221 18.90 8.93 20.45
CA GLY A 221 18.48 9.01 21.85
C GLY A 221 18.24 7.67 22.57
N LEU A 222 18.15 6.55 21.84
CA LEU A 222 17.93 5.22 22.41
C LEU A 222 19.24 4.41 22.57
N TYR A 223 20.35 4.93 22.07
CA TYR A 223 21.60 4.18 21.97
C TYR A 223 22.63 4.66 22.99
N GLU A 224 23.46 3.74 23.46
CA GLU A 224 24.62 4.04 24.31
C GLU A 224 25.66 4.88 23.56
N GLU A 225 26.53 5.60 24.28
CA GLU A 225 27.49 6.54 23.66
C GLU A 225 28.36 5.93 22.56
N GLU A 226 28.82 4.68 22.72
CA GLU A 226 29.64 4.02 21.69
C GLU A 226 28.87 3.85 20.37
N LEU A 227 27.60 3.44 20.45
CA LEU A 227 26.75 3.27 19.29
C LEU A 227 26.30 4.61 18.71
N ARG A 228 26.09 5.64 19.55
CA ARG A 228 25.86 7.03 19.10
C ARG A 228 27.01 7.54 18.24
N SER A 229 28.26 7.30 18.66
CA SER A 229 29.44 7.67 17.88
C SER A 229 29.48 6.96 16.53
N LYS A 230 29.20 5.66 16.50
CA LYS A 230 29.15 4.89 15.24
C LYS A 230 28.06 5.40 14.30
N ILE A 231 26.89 5.74 14.82
CA ILE A 231 25.81 6.32 14.02
C ILE A 231 26.19 7.70 13.49
N ALA A 232 26.91 8.51 14.27
CA ALA A 232 27.44 9.78 13.79
C ALA A 232 28.43 9.58 12.63
N ASP A 233 29.35 8.62 12.74
CA ASP A 233 30.28 8.27 11.66
C ASP A 233 29.53 7.80 10.41
N LEU A 234 28.51 6.95 10.57
CA LEU A 234 27.66 6.48 9.47
C LEU A 234 26.91 7.62 8.80
N SER A 235 26.40 8.60 9.56
CA SER A 235 25.70 9.75 9.00
C SER A 235 26.61 10.59 8.09
N VAL A 236 27.86 10.82 8.50
CA VAL A 236 28.86 11.54 7.68
C VAL A 236 29.29 10.69 6.48
N ALA A 237 29.53 9.40 6.68
CA ALA A 237 29.90 8.48 5.60
C ALA A 237 28.83 8.41 4.52
N SER A 238 27.55 8.43 4.91
CA SER A 238 26.41 8.44 3.99
C SER A 238 26.48 9.64 3.04
N PHE A 239 26.82 10.83 3.51
CA PHE A 239 26.93 12.02 2.67
C PHE A 239 28.07 11.94 1.67
N ILE A 240 29.22 11.39 2.08
CA ILE A 240 30.35 11.17 1.18
C ILE A 240 29.94 10.19 0.08
N GLN A 241 29.26 9.11 0.43
CA GLN A 241 28.78 8.13 -0.54
C GLN A 241 27.71 8.71 -1.46
N VAL A 242 26.77 9.51 -0.96
CA VAL A 242 25.77 10.21 -1.78
C VAL A 242 26.45 11.14 -2.79
N ILE A 243 27.43 11.95 -2.35
CA ILE A 243 28.19 12.83 -3.26
C ILE A 243 28.84 12.00 -4.36
N SER A 244 29.50 10.89 -4.00
CA SER A 244 30.16 10.01 -4.95
C SER A 244 29.18 9.37 -5.94
N ALA A 245 28.05 8.85 -5.44
CA ALA A 245 27.03 8.18 -6.24
C ALA A 245 26.36 9.13 -7.23
N VAL A 246 25.89 10.30 -6.77
CA VAL A 246 25.29 11.32 -7.64
C VAL A 246 26.25 11.80 -8.72
N SER A 247 27.54 11.88 -8.39
CA SER A 247 28.57 12.32 -9.34
C SER A 247 28.90 11.29 -10.42
N ARG A 248 28.57 10.01 -10.19
CA ARG A 248 28.89 8.88 -11.06
C ARG A 248 27.66 8.33 -11.77
N ASP A 249 26.48 8.81 -11.40
CA ASP A 249 25.23 8.35 -11.98
C ASP A 249 25.09 8.81 -13.43
N GLU A 250 24.86 7.86 -14.34
CA GLU A 250 24.80 8.11 -15.77
C GLU A 250 23.56 8.93 -16.15
N GLN A 251 22.41 8.67 -15.51
CA GLN A 251 21.17 9.40 -15.78
C GLN A 251 21.26 10.85 -15.33
N LEU A 252 21.86 11.09 -14.16
CA LEU A 252 22.08 12.45 -13.65
C LEU A 252 23.14 13.20 -14.46
N ALA A 253 24.11 12.50 -15.06
CA ALA A 253 25.11 13.11 -15.92
C ALA A 253 24.50 13.70 -17.22
N GLU A 254 23.42 13.13 -17.74
CA GLU A 254 22.73 13.63 -18.94
C GLU A 254 22.26 15.09 -18.81
N TYR A 255 21.84 15.50 -17.60
CA TYR A 255 21.43 16.89 -17.34
C TYR A 255 22.57 17.90 -17.56
N GLY A 256 23.82 17.48 -17.36
CA GLY A 256 24.99 18.32 -17.64
C GLY A 256 25.17 18.65 -19.12
N SER A 257 24.56 17.86 -20.01
CA SER A 257 24.59 18.08 -21.47
C SER A 257 23.32 18.75 -21.99
N HIS A 258 22.39 19.13 -21.12
CA HIS A 258 21.10 19.68 -21.53
C HIS A 258 21.25 21.12 -22.07
N PRO A 259 20.90 21.39 -23.35
CA PRO A 259 21.19 22.67 -24.00
C PRO A 259 20.60 23.89 -23.28
N ALA A 260 19.38 23.77 -22.73
CA ALA A 260 18.74 24.88 -22.02
C ALA A 260 19.31 25.12 -20.62
N LEU A 261 19.90 24.08 -19.97
CA LEU A 261 20.62 24.27 -18.72
C LEU A 261 21.97 24.95 -19.00
N LEU A 262 22.65 24.51 -20.06
CA LEU A 262 23.92 25.10 -20.52
C LEU A 262 23.77 26.55 -21.00
N ALA A 263 22.61 26.92 -21.55
CA ALA A 263 22.32 28.28 -21.96
C ALA A 263 22.18 29.25 -20.76
N LYS A 264 21.72 28.76 -19.60
CA LYS A 264 21.60 29.55 -18.36
C LYS A 264 22.85 29.47 -17.49
N CYS A 265 23.51 28.32 -17.45
CA CYS A 265 24.74 28.06 -16.71
C CYS A 265 25.81 27.56 -17.67
N SER A 266 26.89 28.31 -17.85
CA SER A 266 28.01 27.94 -18.76
C SER A 266 28.56 26.51 -18.56
N SER A 267 28.41 25.96 -17.36
CA SER A 267 28.58 24.54 -17.04
C SER A 267 27.53 24.14 -16.01
N TYR A 268 26.89 22.98 -16.20
CA TYR A 268 25.93 22.43 -15.24
C TYR A 268 26.33 21.01 -14.85
N ARG A 269 26.23 20.71 -13.56
CA ARG A 269 26.37 19.37 -13.01
C ARG A 269 25.46 19.24 -11.80
N VAL A 270 24.77 18.10 -11.70
CA VAL A 270 23.98 17.77 -10.53
C VAL A 270 24.91 17.65 -9.33
N SER A 271 24.69 18.49 -8.33
CA SER A 271 25.49 18.52 -7.11
C SER A 271 24.61 18.86 -5.91
N LEU A 272 25.04 18.38 -4.75
CA LEU A 272 24.28 18.47 -3.51
C LEU A 272 25.06 19.29 -2.47
N GLY A 273 24.35 20.07 -1.67
CA GLY A 273 24.84 20.71 -0.45
C GLY A 273 24.34 19.97 0.77
N PHE A 274 25.19 19.85 1.80
CA PHE A 274 24.87 19.11 3.02
C PHE A 274 25.07 19.97 4.26
N GLY A 275 24.13 19.85 5.20
CA GLY A 275 24.26 20.30 6.58
C GLY A 275 23.97 19.14 7.52
N LEU A 276 24.65 19.10 8.67
CA LEU A 276 24.46 18.08 9.69
C LEU A 276 24.41 18.74 11.06
N HIS A 277 23.44 18.35 11.89
CA HIS A 277 23.28 18.89 13.24
C HIS A 277 22.85 17.79 14.21
N LEU A 278 23.54 17.67 15.35
CA LEU A 278 23.10 16.81 16.46
C LEU A 278 22.32 17.65 17.46
N GLY A 279 21.09 17.24 17.76
CA GLY A 279 20.24 17.94 18.71
C GLY A 279 18.99 17.16 19.08
N TRP A 280 18.03 17.86 19.66
CA TRP A 280 16.71 17.32 19.95
C TRP A 280 15.63 18.07 19.17
N ALA A 281 14.58 17.35 18.79
CA ALA A 281 13.36 17.93 18.23
C ALA A 281 12.12 17.30 18.88
N ILE A 282 10.94 17.83 18.53
CA ILE A 282 9.67 17.24 18.89
C ILE A 282 9.13 16.49 17.67
N GLU A 283 8.80 15.22 17.84
CA GLU A 283 8.15 14.37 16.85
C GLU A 283 6.68 14.17 17.24
N GLY A 284 5.77 14.52 16.34
CA GLY A 284 4.32 14.43 16.57
C GLY A 284 3.56 14.91 15.34
N ALA A 285 2.23 14.86 15.42
CA ALA A 285 1.38 15.45 14.39
C ALA A 285 1.46 16.98 14.46
N ILE A 286 1.42 17.62 13.28
CA ILE A 286 1.40 19.09 13.10
C ILE A 286 0.02 19.49 12.59
#